data_AF-A0A2S8VZW9-F1
#
_entry.id   AF-A0A2S8VZW9-F1
#
_cell.length_a   1.000
_cell.length_b   1.000
_cell.length_c   1.000
_cell.angle_alpha   90.00
_cell.angle_beta   90.00
_cell.angle_gamma   90.00
#
_symmetry.space_group_name_H-M   'P 1'
#
loop_
_entity.id
_entity.type
_entity.pdbx_description
1 polymer ?
#
loop_
_entity_poly.entity_id
_entity_poly.type
_entity_poly.pdbx_seq_one_letter_code
_entity_poly.pdbx_strand_id
1 'polypeptide(L)'
;MISKRKLGILLLLSITTSVFVGCSNENTLMKKDTWTVKELKTQKEIKYELLDESVLNEGEMKSWYEKASKEKGVHSKTDKEYTYIVIADGKKFTTGYGIELFDVRKVNKEIVVGYNVVEPEKNTSIEEKESYPHMILRIKAEDGKIVGKKIKEK
;
A
#
# COMPACT_ATOMS: atom_id res chain seq x y z
N MET A 1 66.46 37.48 23.16
CA MET A 1 66.65 36.82 24.48
C MET A 1 65.81 37.60 25.49
N ILE A 2 64.81 36.97 26.13
CA ILE A 2 64.00 37.45 27.27
C ILE A 2 63.08 38.68 27.01
N SER A 3 61.82 38.77 27.44
CA SER A 3 60.88 37.82 28.06
C SER A 3 59.47 38.44 28.11
N LYS A 4 58.45 37.60 27.81
CA LYS A 4 57.09 37.49 28.37
C LYS A 4 56.44 38.70 29.07
N ARG A 5 55.20 39.04 28.66
CA ARG A 5 54.07 39.45 29.53
C ARG A 5 52.75 39.28 28.77
N LYS A 6 52.03 38.18 29.04
CA LYS A 6 50.73 38.09 29.76
C LYS A 6 49.56 38.74 28.98
N LEU A 7 48.68 37.95 28.37
CA LEU A 7 47.59 37.14 28.95
C LEU A 7 46.28 37.95 29.05
N GLY A 8 45.35 37.65 28.15
CA GLY A 8 43.90 37.62 28.39
C GLY A 8 43.14 38.95 28.33
N ILE A 9 42.64 39.29 27.14
CA ILE A 9 41.49 40.19 26.96
C ILE A 9 40.44 39.43 26.14
N LEU A 10 39.28 39.13 26.73
CA LEU A 10 38.00 39.27 26.03
C LEU A 10 36.81 39.30 27.02
N LEU A 11 36.23 40.50 27.13
CA LEU A 11 34.90 40.82 27.67
C LEU A 11 33.80 40.14 26.80
N LEU A 12 32.82 39.42 27.38
CA LEU A 12 31.47 39.85 27.85
C LEU A 12 30.42 40.14 26.74
N LEU A 13 29.19 39.63 26.98
CA LEU A 13 27.85 39.99 26.44
C LEU A 13 27.50 39.38 25.04
N SER A 14 26.27 38.94 24.69
CA SER A 14 24.93 39.04 25.27
C SER A 14 23.94 38.26 24.36
N ILE A 15 22.98 37.51 24.95
CA ILE A 15 21.53 37.45 24.62
C ILE A 15 21.15 37.20 23.13
N THR A 16 20.45 36.13 22.78
CA THR A 16 18.98 36.16 22.71
C THR A 16 18.39 34.76 22.57
N THR A 17 17.33 34.55 23.33
CA THR A 17 16.42 33.40 23.35
C THR A 17 15.83 33.12 21.97
N SER A 18 16.21 32.01 21.34
CA SER A 18 15.42 31.45 20.23
C SER A 18 14.15 30.83 20.81
N VAL A 19 13.14 31.67 20.99
CA VAL A 19 11.74 31.23 21.06
C VAL A 19 11.42 30.61 19.71
N PHE A 20 11.49 29.29 19.62
CA PHE A 20 10.87 28.56 18.51
C PHE A 20 9.34 28.67 18.72
N VAL A 21 8.76 29.71 18.13
CA VAL A 21 7.33 29.82 17.90
C VAL A 21 6.94 28.79 16.84
N GLY A 22 6.16 27.81 17.27
CA GLY A 22 5.06 27.19 16.52
C GLY A 22 5.36 26.59 15.14
N CYS A 23 5.45 25.25 15.10
CA CYS A 23 4.81 24.53 13.99
C CYS A 23 3.44 24.05 14.46
N SER A 24 2.46 24.54 13.72
CA SER A 24 1.04 24.20 13.69
C SER A 24 0.70 22.77 14.10
N ASN A 25 -0.27 22.68 15.02
CA ASN A 25 -1.33 21.67 15.08
C ASN A 25 -1.48 20.74 13.85
N GLU A 26 -0.74 19.64 13.82
CA GLU A 26 -1.17 18.48 13.05
C GLU A 26 -2.23 17.74 13.87
N ASN A 27 -3.48 18.02 13.52
CA ASN A 27 -4.63 17.23 13.92
C ASN A 27 -4.36 15.78 13.51
N THR A 28 -3.94 14.95 14.47
CA THR A 28 -3.74 13.51 14.34
C THR A 28 -5.09 12.80 14.22
N LEU A 29 -5.83 13.13 13.16
CA LEU A 29 -6.79 12.22 12.57
C LEU A 29 -5.98 11.12 11.91
N MET A 30 -5.65 10.11 12.74
CA MET A 30 -5.15 8.82 12.33
C MET A 30 -5.86 8.41 11.03
N LYS A 31 -5.15 8.46 9.90
CA LYS A 31 -5.58 7.79 8.67
C LYS A 31 -5.71 6.33 9.06
N LYS A 32 -6.95 5.89 9.28
CA LYS A 32 -7.24 4.52 9.71
C LYS A 32 -6.85 3.63 8.52
N ASP A 33 -5.68 3.01 8.60
CA ASP A 33 -5.13 2.18 7.51
C ASP A 33 -5.91 0.88 7.29
N THR A 34 -6.90 0.62 8.14
CA THR A 34 -7.77 -0.55 8.09
C THR A 34 -9.23 -0.10 8.10
N TRP A 35 -10.00 -0.59 7.12
CA TRP A 35 -11.45 -0.39 7.04
C TRP A 35 -12.19 -1.65 7.46
N THR A 36 -13.44 -1.49 7.87
CA THR A 36 -14.39 -2.60 8.06
C THR A 36 -15.15 -2.87 6.77
N VAL A 37 -15.67 -4.09 6.61
CA VAL A 37 -16.55 -4.47 5.48
C VAL A 37 -17.75 -3.52 5.40
N LYS A 38 -18.33 -3.13 6.54
CA LYS A 38 -19.48 -2.23 6.60
C LYS A 38 -19.16 -0.84 6.04
N GLU A 39 -18.02 -0.24 6.43
CA GLU A 39 -17.59 1.07 5.92
C GLU A 39 -17.32 1.05 4.41
N LEU A 40 -16.81 -0.07 3.89
CA LEU A 40 -16.57 -0.26 2.46
C LEU A 40 -17.91 -0.33 1.70
N LYS A 41 -18.87 -1.14 2.18
CA LYS A 41 -20.14 -1.38 1.48
C LYS A 41 -21.10 -0.18 1.43
N THR A 42 -20.89 0.86 2.24
CA THR A 42 -21.68 2.11 2.11
C THR A 42 -21.27 2.93 0.90
N GLN A 43 -20.14 2.60 0.27
CA GLN A 43 -19.60 3.33 -0.87
C GLN A 43 -20.20 2.81 -2.19
N LYS A 44 -20.10 3.63 -3.25
CA LYS A 44 -20.65 3.27 -4.56
C LYS A 44 -19.93 2.03 -5.11
N GLU A 45 -20.71 1.06 -5.57
CA GLU A 45 -20.20 -0.19 -6.14
C GLU A 45 -19.51 0.02 -7.49
N ILE A 46 -18.42 -0.70 -7.71
CA ILE A 46 -17.79 -0.87 -9.02
C ILE A 46 -17.89 -2.34 -9.39
N LYS A 47 -18.49 -2.62 -10.55
CA LYS A 47 -18.54 -3.99 -11.07
C LYS A 47 -17.15 -4.42 -11.50
N TYR A 48 -16.79 -5.64 -11.13
CA TYR A 48 -15.52 -6.25 -11.46
C TYR A 48 -15.72 -7.69 -11.94
N GLU A 49 -14.71 -8.19 -12.63
CA GLU A 49 -14.62 -9.58 -13.06
C GLU A 49 -13.30 -10.15 -12.56
N LEU A 50 -13.33 -11.35 -11.98
CA LEU A 50 -12.12 -12.10 -11.66
C LEU A 50 -11.56 -12.72 -12.93
N LEU A 51 -10.24 -12.68 -13.07
CA LEU A 51 -9.55 -13.18 -14.24
C LEU A 51 -8.61 -14.32 -13.86
N ASP A 52 -8.39 -15.20 -14.83
CA ASP A 52 -7.32 -16.19 -14.81
C ASP A 52 -6.02 -15.60 -15.39
N GLU A 53 -4.89 -16.15 -14.98
CA GLU A 53 -3.55 -15.71 -15.43
C GLU A 53 -3.40 -15.82 -16.95
N SER A 54 -4.09 -16.78 -17.58
CA SER A 54 -4.08 -17.01 -19.03
C SER A 54 -4.59 -15.81 -19.84
N VAL A 55 -5.34 -14.88 -19.24
CA VAL A 55 -5.84 -13.68 -19.91
C VAL A 55 -4.74 -12.62 -20.08
N LEU A 56 -3.71 -12.65 -19.23
CA LEU A 56 -2.63 -11.65 -19.21
C LEU A 56 -1.30 -12.21 -19.72
N ASN A 57 -1.34 -13.16 -20.66
CA ASN A 57 -0.20 -13.95 -21.10
C ASN A 57 0.53 -13.42 -22.36
N GLU A 58 0.12 -12.28 -22.90
CA GLU A 58 0.67 -11.72 -24.15
C GLU A 58 1.31 -10.34 -23.99
N GLY A 59 2.36 -10.12 -24.79
CA GLY A 59 2.99 -8.82 -25.00
C GLY A 59 3.37 -8.06 -23.73
N GLU A 60 3.05 -6.77 -23.71
CA GLU A 60 3.36 -5.86 -22.61
C GLU A 60 2.52 -6.12 -21.34
N MET A 61 1.37 -6.81 -21.48
CA MET A 61 0.57 -7.20 -20.32
C MET A 61 1.25 -8.30 -19.53
N LYS A 62 1.81 -9.30 -20.23
CA LYS A 62 2.55 -10.39 -19.59
C LYS A 62 3.67 -9.87 -18.71
N SER A 63 4.56 -9.05 -19.25
CA SER A 63 5.72 -8.53 -18.51
C SER A 63 5.30 -7.68 -17.30
N TRP A 64 4.22 -6.90 -17.44
CA TRP A 64 3.67 -6.14 -16.31
C TRP A 64 3.08 -7.06 -15.24
N TYR A 65 2.27 -8.03 -15.64
CA TYR A 65 1.62 -8.99 -14.75
C TYR A 65 2.64 -9.85 -13.99
N GLU A 66 3.67 -10.36 -14.65
CA GLU A 66 4.73 -11.17 -14.03
C GLU A 66 5.50 -10.40 -12.94
N LYS A 67 5.64 -9.08 -13.10
CA LYS A 67 6.21 -8.21 -12.08
C LYS A 67 5.21 -7.94 -10.95
N ALA A 68 3.99 -7.54 -11.31
CA ALA A 68 2.94 -7.17 -10.37
C ALA A 68 2.53 -8.31 -9.43
N SER A 69 2.45 -9.55 -9.93
CA SER A 69 2.11 -10.75 -9.15
C SER A 69 3.16 -11.11 -8.09
N LYS A 70 4.42 -10.67 -8.26
CA LYS A 70 5.53 -10.96 -7.34
C LYS A 70 5.80 -9.85 -6.33
N GLU A 71 5.42 -8.62 -6.66
CA GLU A 71 5.64 -7.46 -5.82
C GLU A 71 4.44 -7.22 -4.89
N LYS A 72 4.67 -7.18 -3.58
CA LYS A 72 3.59 -6.96 -2.61
C LYS A 72 2.89 -5.62 -2.86
N GLY A 73 1.57 -5.64 -2.98
CA GLY A 73 0.77 -4.43 -3.15
C GLY A 73 -0.48 -4.65 -4.00
N VAL A 74 -1.14 -3.54 -4.34
CA VAL A 74 -2.18 -3.49 -5.35
C VAL A 74 -1.64 -2.70 -6.53
N HIS A 75 -1.52 -3.38 -7.66
CA HIS A 75 -0.97 -2.83 -8.91
C HIS A 75 -2.08 -2.70 -9.92
N SER A 76 -2.02 -1.68 -10.77
CA SER A 76 -3.02 -1.49 -11.81
C SER A 76 -2.41 -1.08 -13.13
N LYS A 77 -2.99 -1.54 -14.23
CA LYS A 77 -2.67 -1.09 -15.58
C LYS A 77 -3.97 -0.94 -16.36
N THR A 78 -4.09 0.18 -17.07
CA THR A 78 -5.31 0.57 -17.77
C THR A 78 -5.05 0.56 -19.27
N ASP A 79 -5.95 -0.09 -20.01
CA ASP A 79 -6.04 0.05 -21.47
C ASP A 79 -7.21 0.98 -21.84
N LYS A 80 -7.76 0.88 -23.05
CA LYS A 80 -8.87 1.74 -23.50
C LYS A 80 -10.21 1.38 -22.87
N GLU A 81 -10.41 0.13 -22.47
CA GLU A 81 -11.71 -0.41 -22.06
C GLU A 81 -11.72 -0.86 -20.60
N TYR A 82 -10.59 -1.34 -20.09
CA TYR A 82 -10.46 -1.94 -18.77
C TYR A 82 -9.27 -1.42 -17.98
N THR A 83 -9.43 -1.42 -16.66
CA THR A 83 -8.34 -1.36 -15.70
C THR A 83 -8.16 -2.75 -15.10
N TYR A 84 -7.00 -3.35 -15.35
CA TYR A 84 -6.58 -4.62 -14.75
C TYR A 84 -5.89 -4.31 -13.43
N ILE A 85 -6.22 -5.10 -12.41
CA ILE A 85 -5.73 -4.93 -11.05
C ILE A 85 -5.18 -6.26 -10.56
N VAL A 86 -3.96 -6.23 -10.03
CA VAL A 86 -3.31 -7.37 -9.38
C VAL A 86 -3.13 -7.05 -7.91
N ILE A 87 -3.74 -7.86 -7.04
CA ILE A 87 -3.52 -7.82 -5.60
C ILE A 87 -2.52 -8.92 -5.27
N ALA A 88 -1.35 -8.56 -4.74
CA ALA A 88 -0.29 -9.53 -4.44
C ALA A 88 0.22 -9.35 -3.01
N ASP A 89 0.49 -10.45 -2.29
CA ASP A 89 1.10 -10.41 -0.95
C ASP A 89 2.63 -10.62 -0.97
N GLY A 90 3.21 -10.74 -2.17
CA GLY A 90 4.64 -10.94 -2.39
C GLY A 90 5.11 -12.35 -2.06
N LYS A 91 6.43 -12.52 -1.98
CA LYS A 91 7.07 -13.82 -1.74
C LYS A 91 6.70 -14.42 -0.38
N LYS A 92 6.31 -15.69 -0.40
CA LYS A 92 6.16 -16.56 0.78
C LYS A 92 7.06 -17.78 0.64
N PHE A 93 7.48 -18.36 1.76
CA PHE A 93 8.30 -19.56 1.80
C PHE A 93 7.49 -20.85 1.97
N THR A 94 6.17 -20.72 2.08
CA THR A 94 5.24 -21.86 2.17
C THR A 94 4.05 -21.65 1.25
N THR A 95 3.34 -22.73 0.95
CA THR A 95 2.05 -22.70 0.26
C THR A 95 0.89 -22.40 1.21
N GLY A 96 -0.32 -22.24 0.65
CA GLY A 96 -1.57 -22.12 1.42
C GLY A 96 -1.98 -20.69 1.79
N TYR A 97 -1.22 -19.68 1.39
CA TYR A 97 -1.67 -18.29 1.45
C TYR A 97 -2.60 -17.96 0.28
N GLY A 98 -3.63 -17.14 0.54
CA GLY A 98 -4.57 -16.68 -0.47
C GLY A 98 -4.87 -15.19 -0.36
N ILE A 99 -5.53 -14.64 -1.36
CA ILE A 99 -6.12 -13.30 -1.34
C ILE A 99 -7.64 -13.45 -1.28
N GLU A 100 -8.26 -12.77 -0.33
CA GLU A 100 -9.72 -12.65 -0.24
C GLU A 100 -10.11 -11.24 -0.67
N LEU A 101 -10.97 -11.14 -1.68
CA LEU A 101 -11.53 -9.86 -2.12
C LEU A 101 -12.88 -9.65 -1.42
N PHE A 102 -13.04 -8.53 -0.72
CA PHE A 102 -14.34 -8.15 -0.18
C PHE A 102 -15.15 -7.38 -1.22
N ASP A 103 -14.55 -6.35 -1.82
CA ASP A 103 -15.25 -5.50 -2.77
C ASP A 103 -14.35 -4.50 -3.50
N VAL A 104 -14.88 -3.93 -4.58
CA VAL A 104 -14.29 -2.78 -5.27
C VAL A 104 -15.29 -1.62 -5.24
N ARG A 105 -14.88 -0.50 -4.65
CA ARG A 105 -15.78 0.62 -4.37
C ARG A 105 -15.20 1.94 -4.80
N LYS A 106 -16.05 2.84 -5.30
CA LYS A 106 -15.70 4.23 -5.57
C LYS A 106 -15.81 5.03 -4.28
N VAL A 107 -14.70 5.64 -3.88
CA VAL A 107 -14.64 6.51 -2.69
C VAL A 107 -14.03 7.84 -3.13
N ASN A 108 -14.85 8.88 -3.18
CA ASN A 108 -14.45 10.19 -3.70
C ASN A 108 -13.84 10.07 -5.11
N LYS A 109 -12.53 10.33 -5.26
CA LYS A 109 -11.76 10.24 -6.51
C LYS A 109 -10.90 8.98 -6.61
N GLU A 110 -11.06 8.06 -5.67
CA GLU A 110 -10.30 6.81 -5.60
C GLU A 110 -11.18 5.61 -5.87
N ILE A 111 -10.56 4.54 -6.36
CA ILE A 111 -11.15 3.22 -6.51
C ILE A 111 -10.48 2.35 -5.45
N VAL A 112 -11.23 2.03 -4.41
CA VAL A 112 -10.75 1.26 -3.27
C VAL A 112 -10.99 -0.21 -3.53
N VAL A 113 -9.92 -0.98 -3.52
CA VAL A 113 -9.93 -2.45 -3.58
C VAL A 113 -9.78 -2.95 -2.15
N GLY A 114 -10.89 -3.41 -1.57
CA GLY A 114 -10.93 -3.94 -0.22
C GLY A 114 -10.62 -5.42 -0.22
N TYR A 115 -9.53 -5.83 0.44
CA TYR A 115 -9.07 -7.22 0.44
C TYR A 115 -8.48 -7.64 1.79
N ASN A 116 -8.29 -8.93 2.00
CA ASN A 116 -7.46 -9.47 3.06
C ASN A 116 -6.54 -10.55 2.51
N VAL A 117 -5.51 -10.89 3.29
CA VAL A 117 -4.64 -12.04 3.03
C VAL A 117 -5.12 -13.17 3.94
N VAL A 118 -5.42 -14.30 3.34
CA VAL A 118 -5.80 -15.52 4.06
C VAL A 118 -4.52 -16.30 4.32
N GLU A 119 -4.21 -16.51 5.59
CA GLU A 119 -3.09 -17.36 6.01
C GLU A 119 -3.53 -18.82 6.00
N PRO A 120 -2.63 -19.78 5.72
CA PRO A 120 -2.95 -21.19 5.86
C PRO A 120 -3.39 -21.52 7.29
N GLU A 121 -4.39 -22.38 7.43
CA GLU A 121 -4.82 -22.84 8.74
C GLU A 121 -3.68 -23.59 9.46
N LYS A 122 -3.57 -23.38 10.78
CA LYS A 122 -2.46 -23.91 11.60
C LYS A 122 -2.29 -25.44 11.54
N ASN A 123 -3.36 -26.16 11.19
CA ASN A 123 -3.39 -27.63 11.16
C ASN A 123 -3.46 -28.21 9.74
N THR A 124 -3.33 -27.37 8.71
CA THR A 124 -3.30 -27.83 7.32
C THR A 124 -1.87 -28.18 6.93
N SER A 125 -1.71 -29.32 6.24
CA SER A 125 -0.41 -29.69 5.66
C SER A 125 -0.03 -28.67 4.59
N ILE A 126 0.99 -27.87 4.84
CA ILE A 126 1.56 -26.90 3.89
C ILE A 126 2.91 -27.41 3.38
N GLU A 127 3.25 -27.03 2.14
CA GLU A 127 4.57 -27.33 1.57
C GLU A 127 5.52 -26.17 1.87
N GLU A 128 6.76 -26.48 2.25
CA GLU A 128 7.88 -25.52 2.35
C GLU A 128 8.41 -25.18 0.95
N LYS A 129 7.58 -24.53 0.16
CA LYS A 129 7.86 -24.13 -1.21
C LYS A 129 7.58 -22.65 -1.39
N GLU A 130 8.48 -22.00 -2.14
CA GLU A 130 8.31 -20.61 -2.53
C GLU A 130 7.01 -20.40 -3.32
N SER A 131 6.21 -19.43 -2.88
CA SER A 131 4.93 -19.09 -3.49
C SER A 131 4.70 -17.58 -3.56
N TYR A 132 3.79 -17.17 -4.46
CA TYR A 132 3.44 -15.78 -4.72
C TYR A 132 1.91 -15.63 -4.76
N PRO A 133 1.26 -15.50 -3.59
CA PRO A 133 -0.19 -15.39 -3.51
C PRO A 133 -0.66 -14.08 -4.14
N HIS A 134 -1.55 -14.18 -5.12
CA HIS A 134 -2.11 -13.03 -5.79
C HIS A 134 -3.50 -13.30 -6.36
N MET A 135 -4.21 -12.24 -6.74
CA MET A 135 -5.52 -12.28 -7.40
C MET A 135 -5.57 -11.24 -8.51
N ILE A 136 -6.22 -11.59 -9.61
CA ILE A 136 -6.39 -10.73 -10.79
C ILE A 136 -7.86 -10.39 -10.94
N LEU A 137 -8.14 -9.11 -11.14
CA LEU A 137 -9.47 -8.63 -11.49
C LEU A 137 -9.39 -7.54 -12.57
N ARG A 138 -10.48 -7.35 -13.30
CA ARG A 138 -10.66 -6.17 -14.16
C ARG A 138 -11.94 -5.42 -13.82
N ILE A 139 -11.89 -4.12 -14.03
CA ILE A 139 -13.03 -3.22 -13.99
C ILE A 139 -13.10 -2.44 -15.31
N LYS A 140 -14.27 -1.89 -15.66
CA LYS A 140 -14.34 -0.93 -16.75
C LYS A 140 -13.41 0.26 -16.46
N ALA A 141 -12.67 0.70 -17.46
CA ALA A 141 -11.77 1.84 -17.34
C ALA A 141 -12.58 3.08 -16.94
N GLU A 142 -12.20 3.70 -15.82
CA GLU A 142 -12.79 4.93 -15.32
C GLU A 142 -11.74 5.75 -14.56
N ASP A 143 -11.96 7.07 -14.45
CA ASP A 143 -11.01 7.95 -13.78
C ASP A 143 -10.95 7.68 -12.28
N GLY A 144 -9.77 7.38 -11.75
CA GLY A 144 -9.55 7.30 -10.33
C GLY A 144 -8.27 6.54 -10.01
N LYS A 145 -7.61 6.93 -8.93
CA LYS A 145 -6.44 6.19 -8.45
C LYS A 145 -6.91 4.88 -7.81
N ILE A 146 -6.32 3.76 -8.24
CA ILE A 146 -6.52 2.46 -7.57
C ILE A 146 -5.76 2.47 -6.24
N VAL A 147 -6.46 2.14 -5.15
CA VAL A 147 -5.89 2.07 -3.80
C VAL A 147 -6.31 0.76 -3.14
N GLY A 148 -5.33 -0.05 -2.74
CA GLY A 148 -5.58 -1.23 -1.91
C GLY A 148 -5.83 -0.86 -0.45
N LYS A 149 -6.86 -1.46 0.15
CA LYS A 149 -7.13 -1.34 1.59
C LYS A 149 -7.31 -2.73 2.20
N LYS A 150 -6.47 -3.04 3.19
CA LYS A 150 -6.66 -4.25 3.99
C LYS A 150 -7.91 -4.11 4.86
N ILE A 151 -8.79 -5.08 4.77
CA ILE A 151 -10.02 -5.17 5.55
C ILE A 151 -9.80 -6.21 6.64
N LYS A 152 -10.16 -5.86 7.88
CA LYS A 152 -10.27 -6.85 8.96
C LYS A 152 -11.75 -7.19 9.12
N GLU A 153 -12.10 -8.46 8.96
CA GLU A 153 -13.35 -8.93 9.57
C GLU A 153 -13.23 -8.71 11.08
N LYS A 154 -14.23 -8.03 11.63
CA LYS A 154 -14.40 -7.82 13.06
C LYS A 154 -15.45 -8.77 13.57
#